data_AF-A0A099GM26-F1
#
_entry.id   AF-A0A099GM26-F1
#
_cell.length_a   1.000
_cell.length_b   1.000
_cell.length_c   1.000
_cell.angle_alpha   90.00
_cell.angle_beta   90.00
_cell.angle_gamma   90.00
#
_symmetry.space_group_name_H-M   'P 1'
#
loop_
_entity.id
_entity.type
_entity.pdbx_description
1 polymer ?
#
loop_
_entity_poly.entity_id
_entity_poly.type
_entity_poly.pdbx_seq_one_letter_code
_entity_poly.pdbx_strand_id
1 'polypeptide(L)'
;MTLVRNPFDAGGYSLAEMTQAINILPNLYTRLAQIGLFRFEGVSQRSVIIEQYEGVLSLLPSVPLGGPATVGTREGRSMRSFALPWIPHDDVVLPADIQGQPALGA
;
A
#
# COMPACT_ATOMS: atom_id res chain seq x y z
N MET A 1 -31.27 37.83 -1.42
CA MET A 1 -29.87 37.90 -1.88
C MET A 1 -29.03 37.10 -0.91
N THR A 2 -28.64 35.88 -1.27
CA THR A 2 -27.92 34.98 -0.37
C THR A 2 -26.45 35.39 -0.34
N LEU A 3 -25.99 35.90 0.81
CA LEU A 3 -24.61 36.34 1.00
C LEU A 3 -23.72 35.08 1.15
N VAL A 4 -23.05 34.65 0.09
CA VAL A 4 -22.01 33.63 0.19
C VAL A 4 -20.74 34.34 0.66
N ARG A 5 -20.42 34.23 1.95
CA ARG A 5 -19.19 34.76 2.53
C ARG A 5 -18.15 33.65 2.59
N ASN A 6 -17.00 33.84 1.95
CA ASN A 6 -15.87 32.94 2.01
C ASN A 6 -15.33 32.85 3.46
N PRO A 7 -15.41 31.70 4.15
CA PRO A 7 -14.93 31.55 5.52
C PRO A 7 -13.40 31.67 5.63
N PHE A 8 -12.66 31.57 4.51
CA PHE A 8 -11.20 31.65 4.48
C PHE A 8 -10.66 33.08 4.28
N ASP A 9 -11.51 34.04 3.87
CA ASP A 9 -11.11 35.45 3.72
C ASP A 9 -11.09 36.23 5.04
N ALA A 10 -11.66 35.67 6.11
CA ALA A 10 -11.82 36.35 7.40
C ALA A 10 -10.66 36.11 8.39
N GLY A 11 -9.57 35.46 7.96
CA GLY A 11 -8.36 35.30 8.77
C GLY A 11 -8.47 34.30 9.92
N GLY A 12 -9.49 33.44 9.96
CA GLY A 12 -9.64 32.41 10.98
C GLY A 12 -8.71 31.21 10.78
N TYR A 13 -8.37 30.90 9.53
CA TYR A 13 -7.39 29.90 9.13
C TYR A 13 -6.87 30.22 7.73
N SER A 14 -5.55 30.33 7.57
CA SER A 14 -4.92 30.33 6.26
C SER A 14 -4.72 28.89 5.76
N LEU A 15 -4.71 28.71 4.43
CA LEU A 15 -4.34 27.44 3.81
C LEU A 15 -3.00 26.90 4.35
N ALA A 16 -2.07 27.80 4.65
CA ALA A 16 -0.76 27.46 5.20
C ALA A 16 -0.85 26.86 6.61
N GLU A 17 -1.68 27.43 7.50
CA GLU A 17 -1.87 26.94 8.88
C GLU A 17 -2.56 25.58 8.92
N MET A 18 -3.59 25.38 8.10
CA MET A 18 -4.26 24.07 7.97
C MET A 18 -3.32 23.01 7.39
N THR A 19 -2.50 23.38 6.40
CA THR A 19 -1.47 22.49 5.84
C THR A 19 -0.41 22.14 6.87
N GLN A 20 0.02 23.10 7.71
CA GLN A 20 0.96 22.81 8.78
C GLN A 20 0.36 21.86 9.83
N ALA A 21 -0.89 22.04 10.23
CA ALA A 21 -1.56 21.18 11.21
C ALA A 21 -1.63 19.72 10.76
N ILE A 22 -1.89 19.47 9.47
CA ILE A 22 -1.89 18.12 8.88
C ILE A 22 -0.49 17.49 8.95
N ASN A 23 0.57 18.28 8.80
CA ASN A 23 1.96 17.80 8.81
C ASN A 23 2.53 17.56 10.22
N ILE A 24 1.85 17.98 11.30
CA ILE A 24 2.33 17.78 12.68
C ILE A 24 2.28 16.31 13.08
N LEU A 25 1.34 15.53 12.53
CA LEU A 25 1.22 14.13 12.89
C LEU A 25 2.29 13.31 12.14
N PRO A 26 3.28 12.72 12.84
CA PRO A 26 4.29 11.92 12.17
C PRO A 26 3.61 10.69 11.59
N ASN A 27 3.78 10.47 10.30
CA ASN A 27 3.30 9.26 9.65
C ASN A 27 4.12 8.08 10.19
N LEU A 28 3.53 7.28 11.09
CA LEU A 28 4.20 6.15 11.72
C LEU A 28 4.29 4.99 10.72
N TYR A 29 5.35 4.96 9.92
CA TYR A 29 5.63 3.82 9.05
C TYR A 29 5.85 2.56 9.89
N THR A 30 5.38 1.43 9.37
CA THR A 30 5.49 0.14 10.06
C THR A 30 6.95 -0.31 10.18
N ARG A 31 7.27 -1.09 11.23
CA ARG A 31 8.61 -1.66 11.45
C ARG A 31 9.17 -2.38 10.20
N LEU A 32 8.30 -2.97 9.37
CA LEU A 32 8.69 -3.62 8.11
C LEU A 32 9.29 -2.65 7.09
N ALA A 33 8.76 -1.42 7.01
CA ALA A 33 9.31 -0.38 6.14
C ALA A 33 10.68 0.11 6.63
N GLN A 34 10.88 0.19 7.94
CA GLN A 34 12.15 0.63 8.55
C GLN A 34 13.31 -0.35 8.32
N ILE A 35 13.01 -1.66 8.27
CA ILE A 35 14.02 -2.71 8.05
C ILE A 35 14.41 -2.81 6.55
N GLY A 36 13.64 -2.20 5.64
CA GLY A 36 13.97 -2.15 4.21
C GLY A 36 13.82 -3.49 3.48
N LEU A 37 13.08 -4.45 4.04
CA LEU A 37 12.82 -5.76 3.42
C LEU A 37 11.94 -5.67 2.17
N PHE A 38 11.07 -4.67 2.11
CA PHE A 38 10.20 -4.42 0.96
C PHE A 38 10.49 -3.03 0.41
N ARG A 39 10.65 -2.95 -0.91
CA ARG A 39 10.79 -1.68 -1.65
C ARG A 39 9.45 -1.33 -2.27
N PHE A 40 9.09 -0.06 -2.23
CA PHE A 40 7.91 0.43 -2.92
C PHE A 40 8.22 0.58 -4.41
N GLU A 41 7.43 -0.09 -5.24
CA GLU A 41 7.48 0.05 -6.69
C GLU A 41 6.05 0.19 -7.20
N GLY A 42 5.80 1.26 -7.97
CA GLY A 42 4.51 1.50 -8.60
C GLY A 42 4.37 0.70 -9.89
N VAL A 43 3.18 0.15 -10.14
CA VAL A 43 2.86 -0.56 -11.38
C VAL A 43 1.69 0.12 -12.08
N SER A 44 1.67 0.09 -13.42
CA SER A 44 0.57 0.66 -14.22
C SER A 44 -0.56 -0.33 -14.47
N GLN A 45 -0.36 -1.61 -14.16
CA GLN A 45 -1.33 -2.69 -14.35
C GLN A 45 -2.22 -2.85 -13.11
N ARG A 46 -3.40 -3.48 -13.28
CA ARG A 46 -4.34 -3.80 -12.18
C ARG A 46 -4.08 -5.14 -11.49
N SER A 47 -3.07 -5.88 -11.95
CA SER A 47 -2.68 -7.16 -11.40
C SER A 47 -1.18 -7.34 -11.47
N VAL A 48 -0.61 -7.97 -10.43
CA VAL A 48 0.79 -8.38 -10.38
C VAL A 48 0.84 -9.90 -10.39
N ILE A 49 1.65 -10.48 -11.28
CA ILE A 49 1.84 -11.93 -11.39
C ILE A 49 3.25 -12.26 -10.89
N ILE A 50 3.32 -13.19 -9.94
CA ILE A 50 4.59 -13.71 -9.41
C ILE A 50 4.74 -15.16 -9.87
N GLU A 51 5.86 -15.46 -10.51
CA GLU A 51 6.27 -16.82 -10.84
C GLU A 51 7.09 -17.40 -9.68
N GLN A 52 6.65 -18.54 -9.15
CA GLN A 52 7.41 -19.31 -8.17
C GLN A 52 8.13 -20.46 -8.89
N TYR A 53 9.45 -20.54 -8.67
CA TYR A 53 10.33 -21.55 -9.24
C TYR A 53 10.99 -22.39 -8.14
N GLU A 54 11.03 -23.72 -8.34
CA GLU A 54 11.75 -24.73 -7.53
C GLU A 54 11.56 -24.70 -6.00
N GLY A 55 10.54 -25.41 -5.50
CA GLY A 55 10.29 -25.60 -4.07
C GLY A 55 10.73 -26.94 -3.47
N VAL A 56 11.68 -27.70 -4.05
CA VAL A 56 11.98 -29.08 -3.60
C VAL A 56 13.49 -29.38 -3.52
N LEU A 57 13.92 -29.93 -2.38
CA LEU A 57 15.23 -30.58 -2.20
C LEU A 57 15.04 -32.10 -2.40
N SER A 58 15.74 -32.71 -3.36
CA SER A 58 15.59 -34.13 -3.73
C SER A 58 16.87 -34.92 -3.46
N LEU A 59 16.76 -36.07 -2.78
CA LEU A 59 17.83 -37.06 -2.62
C LEU A 59 17.68 -38.16 -3.67
N LEU A 60 18.74 -38.46 -4.40
CA LEU A 60 18.76 -39.58 -5.35
C LEU A 60 18.77 -40.93 -4.59
N PRO A 61 17.85 -41.86 -4.89
CA PRO A 61 17.88 -43.21 -4.32
C PRO A 61 19.00 -44.05 -4.94
N SER A 62 19.67 -44.88 -4.15
CA SER A 62 20.68 -45.83 -4.65
C SER A 62 20.02 -46.95 -5.45
N VAL A 63 20.43 -47.15 -6.70
CA VAL A 63 20.02 -48.27 -7.55
C VAL A 63 21.13 -49.32 -7.66
N PRO A 64 20.79 -50.63 -7.71
CA PRO A 64 21.77 -51.69 -7.92
C PRO A 64 22.45 -51.59 -9.29
N LEU A 65 23.67 -52.12 -9.39
CA LEU A 65 24.49 -52.09 -10.60
C LEU A 65 23.74 -52.76 -11.78
N GLY A 66 23.49 -52.00 -12.85
CA GLY A 66 22.74 -52.46 -14.03
C GLY A 66 21.24 -52.13 -14.03
N GLY A 67 20.73 -51.47 -12.99
CA GLY A 67 19.34 -50.98 -12.95
C GLY A 67 19.08 -49.76 -13.83
N PRO A 68 17.82 -49.50 -14.21
CA PRO A 68 17.44 -48.31 -14.97
C PRO A 68 17.74 -47.02 -14.18
N ALA A 69 18.16 -45.96 -14.89
CA ALA A 69 18.48 -44.68 -14.29
C ALA A 69 17.24 -43.98 -13.70
N THR A 70 17.42 -43.23 -12.61
CA THR A 70 16.38 -42.38 -12.04
C THR A 70 16.09 -41.21 -12.98
N VAL A 71 14.82 -41.00 -13.35
CA VAL A 71 14.40 -39.88 -14.20
C VAL A 71 14.07 -38.68 -13.31
N GLY A 72 14.71 -37.54 -13.55
CA GLY A 72 14.45 -36.30 -12.83
C GLY A 72 13.00 -35.84 -13.03
N THR A 73 12.36 -35.40 -11.96
CA THR A 73 11.03 -34.77 -12.05
C THR A 73 11.17 -33.41 -12.72
N ARG A 74 10.35 -33.11 -13.73
CA ARG A 74 10.30 -31.77 -14.33
C ARG A 74 9.80 -30.76 -13.30
N GLU A 75 10.52 -29.66 -13.19
CA GLU A 75 10.17 -28.57 -12.28
C GLU A 75 8.87 -27.89 -12.73
N GLY A 76 7.92 -27.81 -11.80
CA GLY A 76 6.64 -27.15 -12.02
C GLY A 76 6.77 -25.66 -11.75
N ARG A 77 6.43 -24.83 -12.74
CA ARG A 77 6.22 -23.39 -12.55
C ARG A 77 4.83 -23.17 -11.97
N SER A 78 4.72 -22.42 -10.87
CA SER A 78 3.44 -21.99 -10.33
C SER A 78 3.34 -20.47 -10.42
N MET A 79 2.30 -19.98 -11.10
CA MET A 79 2.01 -18.56 -11.17
C MET A 79 0.95 -18.20 -10.12
N ARG A 80 1.21 -17.16 -9.33
CA ARG A 80 0.22 -16.53 -8.44
C ARG A 80 -0.10 -15.13 -8.96
N SER A 81 -1.38 -14.86 -9.15
CA SER A 81 -1.87 -13.54 -9.56
C SER A 81 -2.48 -12.82 -8.36
N PHE A 82 -2.11 -11.56 -8.19
CA PHE A 82 -2.65 -10.66 -7.18
C PHE A 82 -3.39 -9.52 -7.87
N ALA A 83 -4.67 -9.37 -7.57
CA ALA A 83 -5.44 -8.20 -8.01
C ALA A 83 -5.11 -7.02 -7.11
N LEU A 84 -4.80 -5.86 -7.70
CA LEU A 84 -4.55 -4.64 -6.94
C LEU A 84 -5.89 -4.05 -6.50
N PRO A 85 -6.12 -3.88 -5.18
CA PRO A 85 -7.34 -3.26 -4.69
C PRO A 85 -7.32 -1.77 -5.03
N TRP A 86 -8.44 -1.27 -5.55
CA TRP A 86 -8.66 0.17 -5.65
C TRP A 86 -9.33 0.63 -4.35
N ILE A 87 -8.62 1.47 -3.59
CA ILE A 87 -9.08 2.00 -2.31
C ILE A 87 -9.24 3.52 -2.49
N PRO A 88 -10.36 3.99 -3.08
CA PRO A 88 -10.64 5.42 -3.15
C PRO A 88 -10.94 5.94 -1.75
N HIS A 89 -10.38 7.10 -1.42
CA HIS A 89 -10.68 7.82 -0.19
C HIS A 89 -11.08 9.24 -0.57
N ASP A 90 -12.38 9.53 -0.47
CA ASP A 90 -12.94 10.84 -0.73
C ASP A 90 -13.25 11.54 0.60
N ASP A 91 -13.11 12.87 0.64
CA ASP A 91 -13.43 13.69 1.81
C ASP A 91 -14.19 14.95 1.37
N VAL A 92 -15.10 15.44 2.21
CA VAL A 92 -15.90 16.64 1.94
C VAL A 92 -16.09 17.44 3.22
N VAL A 93 -15.82 18.75 3.14
CA VAL A 93 -16.09 19.69 4.23
C VAL A 93 -17.44 20.36 3.98
N LEU A 94 -18.37 20.17 4.91
CA LEU A 94 -19.70 20.77 4.87
C LEU A 94 -19.75 22.04 5.73
N PRO A 95 -20.71 22.96 5.47
CA PRO A 95 -20.90 24.14 6.31
C PRO A 95 -21.15 23.80 7.79
N ALA A 96 -21.76 22.64 8.07
CA ALA A 96 -21.99 22.15 9.42
C ALA A 96 -20.70 21.78 10.17
N ASP A 97 -19.63 21.41 9.46
CA ASP A 97 -18.33 21.06 10.08
C ASP A 97 -17.57 22.32 10.57
N ILE A 98 -17.97 23.50 10.08
CA ILE A 98 -17.38 24.79 10.42
C ILE A 98 -18.25 25.57 11.41
N GLN A 99 -19.57 25.43 11.33
CA GLN A 99 -20.50 26.21 12.16
C GLN A 99 -20.52 25.74 13.61
N GLY A 100 -20.06 26.61 14.53
CA GLY A 100 -20.08 26.35 15.97
C GLY A 100 -18.84 25.62 16.51
N GLN A 101 -17.92 25.20 15.63
CA GLN A 101 -16.65 24.61 16.03
C GLN A 101 -15.65 25.72 16.42
N PRO A 102 -15.11 25.72 17.66
CA PRO A 102 -14.11 26.68 18.08
C PRO A 102 -12.80 26.49 17.32
N ALA A 103 -11.97 27.55 17.32
CA ALA A 103 -10.71 27.51 16.62
C ALA A 103 -9.76 26.46 17.22
N LEU A 104 -9.09 25.68 16.38
CA LEU A 104 -8.08 24.73 16.86
C LEU A 104 -6.89 25.50 17.48
N GLY A 105 -6.63 25.32 18.78
CA GLY A 105 -5.51 25.96 19.47
C GLY A 105 -5.81 27.29 20.19
N ALA A 106 -7.08 27.62 20.44
CA ALA A 106 -7.47 28.69 21.36
C ALA A 106 -7.27 28.31 22.84
#